data_AF-A0A842Y8N4-F1
#
_entry.id   AF-A0A842Y8N4-F1
#
_cell.length_a   1.000
_cell.length_b   1.000
_cell.length_c   1.000
_cell.angle_alpha   90.00
_cell.angle_beta   90.00
_cell.angle_gamma   90.00
#
_symmetry.space_group_name_H-M   'P 1'
#
loop_
_entity.id
_entity.type
_entity.pdbx_description
1 polymer ?
#
loop_
_entity_poly.entity_id
_entity_poly.type
_entity_poly.pdbx_seq_one_letter_code
_entity_poly.pdbx_strand_id
1 'polypeptide(L)' 'MTILDTDYLVALLRGDADAAAQADKIKNPKTTIINAFELYYGQTVKWPLLQ' A
#
# COMPACT_ATOMS: atom_id res chain seq x y z
N MET A 1 -16.21 -2.67 -3.60
CA MET A 1 -15.01 -3.45 -3.21
C MET A 1 -13.83 -2.54 -3.39
N THR A 2 -13.02 -2.32 -2.34
CA THR A 2 -11.87 -1.40 -2.39
C THR A 2 -10.60 -2.21 -2.53
N ILE A 3 -9.79 -1.89 -3.55
CA ILE A 3 -8.47 -2.48 -3.78
C ILE A 3 -7.44 -1.43 -3.39
N LEU A 4 -6.57 -1.76 -2.43
CA LEU A 4 -5.52 -0.88 -1.94
C LEU A 4 -4.31 -0.96 -2.87
N ASP A 5 -3.84 0.18 -3.36
CA ASP A 5 -2.59 0.28 -4.10
C ASP A 5 -1.36 0.25 -3.18
N THR A 6 -0.19 0.13 -3.79
CA THR A 6 1.07 0.03 -3.05
C THR A 6 1.38 1.32 -2.30
N ASP A 7 1.11 2.49 -2.88
CA ASP A 7 1.40 3.79 -2.26
C ASP A 7 0.58 4.00 -0.99
N TYR A 8 -0.71 3.65 -1.02
CA TYR A 8 -1.60 3.72 0.14
C TYR A 8 -1.17 2.73 1.23
N LEU A 9 -0.77 1.51 0.85
CA LEU A 9 -0.21 0.53 1.79
C LEU A 9 1.10 1.03 2.43
N VAL A 10 1.96 1.69 1.66
CA VAL A 10 3.19 2.33 2.17
C VAL A 10 2.86 3.48 3.12
N ALA A 11 1.88 4.32 2.79
CA ALA A 11 1.42 5.40 3.66
C ALA A 11 0.93 4.87 5.01
N LEU A 12 0.14 3.78 5.00
CA LEU A 12 -0.30 3.09 6.22
C LEU A 12 0.87 2.57 7.05
N LEU A 13 1.84 1.90 6.43
CA LEU A 13 3.04 1.40 7.13
C LEU A 13 3.91 2.51 7.70
N ARG A 14 3.92 3.69 7.08
CA ARG A 14 4.65 4.88 7.57
C ARG A 14 3.91 5.63 8.67
N GLY A 15 2.70 5.19 9.03
CA GLY A 15 1.89 5.84 10.07
C GLY A 15 1.26 7.15 9.61
N ASP A 16 0.97 7.30 8.32
CA ASP A 16 0.24 8.47 7.82
C ASP A 16 -1.17 8.53 8.44
N ALA A 17 -1.48 9.67 9.07
CA ALA A 17 -2.70 9.83 9.85
C ALA A 17 -3.97 9.83 8.99
N ASP A 18 -3.90 10.38 7.78
CA ASP A 18 -5.03 10.43 6.86
C ASP A 18 -5.28 9.04 6.26
N ALA A 19 -4.21 8.32 5.90
CA ALA A 19 -4.30 6.95 5.44
C ALA A 19 -4.93 6.05 6.50
N ALA A 20 -4.48 6.14 7.76
CA ALA A 20 -5.03 5.37 8.88
C ALA A 20 -6.52 5.66 9.10
N ALA A 21 -6.90 6.94 9.15
CA ALA A 21 -8.30 7.35 9.33
C ALA A 21 -9.22 6.90 8.17
N GLN A 22 -8.68 6.75 6.97
CA GLN A 22 -9.40 6.19 5.84
C GLN A 22 -9.48 4.66 5.90
N ALA A 23 -8.43 3.97 6.34
CA ALA A 23 -8.39 2.51 6.39
C ALA A 23 -9.48 1.93 7.30
N ASP A 24 -9.74 2.58 8.44
CA ASP A 24 -10.81 2.21 9.38
C ASP A 24 -12.21 2.27 8.76
N LYS A 25 -12.39 3.05 7.69
CA LYS A 25 -13.67 3.19 6.97
C LYS A 25 -13.84 2.13 5.88
N ILE A 26 -12.77 1.44 5.48
CA ILE A 26 -12.79 0.47 4.37
C ILE A 26 -13.24 -0.89 4.89
N LYS A 27 -14.45 -1.30 4.51
CA LYS A 27 -14.95 -2.64 4.81
C LYS A 27 -14.35 -3.65 3.83
N ASN A 28 -13.71 -4.70 4.37
CA ASN A 28 -13.07 -5.79 3.62
C ASN A 28 -12.00 -5.30 2.62
N PRO A 29 -10.91 -4.67 3.09
CA PRO A 29 -9.83 -4.22 2.22
C PRO A 29 -9.22 -5.42 1.50
N LYS A 30 -8.99 -5.26 0.20
CA LYS A 30 -8.27 -6.22 -0.62
C LYS A 30 -7.09 -5.52 -1.29
N THR A 31 -6.10 -6.27 -1.72
CA THR A 31 -5.03 -5.77 -2.58
C THR A 31 -4.71 -6.83 -3.63
N THR A 32 -3.92 -6.48 -4.64
CA THR A 32 -3.46 -7.45 -5.65
C THR A 32 -2.19 -8.14 -5.18
N ILE A 33 -1.89 -9.30 -5.74
CA ILE A 33 -0.61 -9.98 -5.47
C ILE A 33 0.58 -9.13 -5.93
N ILE A 34 0.43 -8.36 -7.01
CA ILE A 34 1.45 -7.44 -7.53
C ILE A 34 1.76 -6.36 -6.49
N ASN A 35 0.73 -5.72 -5.92
CA ASN A 35 0.93 -4.68 -4.91
C ASN A 35 1.60 -5.25 -3.64
N ALA A 36 1.26 -6.48 -3.24
CA ALA A 36 1.94 -7.17 -2.14
C ALA A 36 3.43 -7.47 -2.46
N PHE A 37 3.72 -7.86 -3.71
CA PHE A 37 5.09 -8.04 -4.20
C PHE A 37 5.87 -6.72 -4.18
N GLU A 38 5.28 -5.63 -4.68
CA GLU A 38 5.88 -4.30 -4.68
C GLU A 38 6.13 -3.79 -3.26
N LEU A 39 5.23 -4.06 -2.31
CA LEU A 39 5.42 -3.68 -0.91
C LEU A 39 6.59 -4.42 -0.27
N TYR A 40 6.71 -5.73 -0.50
CA TYR A 40 7.78 -6.57 0.04
C TYR A 40 9.15 -6.20 -0.56
N TYR A 41 9.21 -6.06 -1.89
CA TYR A 41 10.46 -5.80 -2.61
C TYR A 41 10.83 -4.31 -2.67
N GLY A 42 9.87 -3.39 -2.68
CA GLY A 42 10.13 -1.94 -2.66
C GLY A 42 10.74 -1.45 -1.34
N GLN A 43 10.48 -2.18 -0.24
CA GLN A 43 11.18 -1.99 1.04
C GLN A 43 12.64 -2.47 0.99
N THR A 44 12.95 -3.49 0.18
CA THR A 44 14.28 -4.12 0.10
C THR A 44 15.12 -3.63 -1.07
N VAL A 45 14.51 -3.07 -2.12
CA VAL A 45 15.16 -2.64 -3.37
C VAL A 45 14.53 -1.32 -3.82
N LYS A 46 15.32 -0.25 -3.90
CA LYS A 46 14.91 0.96 -4.65
C LYS A 46 14.86 0.58 -6.13
N TRP A 47 13.68 0.28 -6.66
CA TRP A 47 13.51 -0.06 -8.08
C TRP A 47 13.64 1.19 -8.95
N PRO A 48 14.60 1.23 -9.90
CA PRO A 48 14.78 2.38 -10.79
C PRO A 48 13.90 2.35 -12.05
N LEU A 49 12.88 1.48 -12.13
CA LEU A 49 12.19 1.16 -13.39
C LEU A 49 10.72 1.62 -13.49
N LEU A 50 10.30 2.56 -12.65
CA LEU A 50 9.02 3.27 -12.83
C LEU A 50 9.24 4.79 -12.72
N GLN A 51 10.16 5.31 -13.55
CA GLN A 51 10.21 6.72 -13.93
C GLN A 51 9.57 6.91 -15.30
#